data_AF-A0A0N0P682-F1
#
_entry.id   AF-A0A0N0P682-F1
#
_cell.length_a   1.000
_cell.length_b   1.000
_cell.length_c   1.000
_cell.angle_alpha   90.00
_cell.angle_beta   90.00
_cell.angle_gamma   90.00
#
_symmetry.space_group_name_H-M   'P 1'
#
loop_
_entity.id
_entity.type
_entity.pdbx_description
1 polymer ?
#
loop_
_entity_poly.entity_id
_entity_poly.type
_entity_poly.pdbx_seq_one_letter_code
_entity_poly.pdbx_strand_id
1 'polypeptide(L)'
;MSEAVARAEQELHSYITALRDVLRATTEDAIPESLWEDETTAYGGSRSEAPEEMPDTLLQRVERETALERHRINDLVRRRIAPQHAALCAAIVKLGGGQDAAGNVVDMPIDTLDREIAAAAAESAELGKRMVELYDEAAEMATRIETAVMSTSVPPL
;
A
#
# COMPACT_ATOMS: atom_id res chain seq x y z
N MET A 1 -17.80 17.91 -14.42
CA MET A 1 -17.12 16.84 -13.66
C MET A 1 -16.46 17.45 -12.45
N SER A 2 -16.47 16.77 -11.30
CA SER A 2 -15.73 17.20 -10.11
C SER A 2 -14.22 17.13 -10.38
N GLU A 3 -13.45 18.10 -9.89
CA GLU A 3 -11.98 18.13 -10.01
C GLU A 3 -11.33 16.85 -9.48
N ALA A 4 -11.90 16.28 -8.41
CA ALA A 4 -11.43 15.03 -7.82
C ALA A 4 -11.60 13.83 -8.78
N VAL A 5 -12.70 13.81 -9.55
CA VAL A 5 -12.98 12.75 -10.53
C VAL A 5 -12.01 12.86 -11.71
N ALA A 6 -11.81 14.08 -12.23
CA ALA A 6 -10.85 14.32 -13.30
C ALA A 6 -9.41 13.93 -12.90
N ARG A 7 -9.01 14.19 -11.65
CA ARG A 7 -7.72 13.73 -11.12
C ARG A 7 -7.63 12.21 -11.07
N ALA A 8 -8.64 11.52 -10.53
CA ALA A 8 -8.60 10.06 -10.46
C ALA A 8 -8.56 9.41 -11.85
N GLU A 9 -9.29 9.97 -12.83
CA GLU A 9 -9.22 9.54 -14.23
C GLU A 9 -7.82 9.73 -14.82
N GLN A 10 -7.17 10.85 -14.52
CA GLN A 10 -5.80 11.13 -14.96
C GLN A 10 -4.79 10.14 -14.35
N GLU A 11 -4.91 9.84 -13.05
CA GLU A 11 -4.05 8.87 -12.37
C GLU A 11 -4.30 7.45 -12.90
N LEU A 12 -5.55 7.08 -13.17
CA LEU A 12 -5.90 5.80 -13.79
C LEU A 12 -5.28 5.66 -15.19
N HIS A 13 -5.38 6.71 -15.99
CA HIS A 13 -4.75 6.75 -17.32
C HIS A 13 -3.22 6.61 -17.23
N SER A 14 -2.60 7.29 -16.28
CA SER A 14 -1.16 7.23 -16.03
C SER A 14 -0.71 5.83 -15.60
N TYR A 15 -1.48 5.18 -14.73
CA TYR A 15 -1.25 3.80 -14.30
C TYR A 15 -1.36 2.80 -15.46
N ILE A 16 -2.43 2.89 -16.26
CA ILE A 16 -2.63 2.03 -17.44
C ILE A 16 -1.49 2.22 -18.45
N THR A 17 -1.06 3.47 -18.66
CA THR A 17 0.04 3.77 -19.57
C THR A 17 1.34 3.16 -19.07
N ALA A 18 1.65 3.30 -17.77
CA ALA A 18 2.83 2.67 -17.18
C ALA A 18 2.80 1.14 -17.29
N LEU A 19 1.63 0.50 -17.10
CA LEU A 19 1.47 -0.94 -17.30
C LEU A 19 1.75 -1.35 -18.76
N ARG A 20 1.19 -0.61 -19.72
CA ARG A 20 1.43 -0.85 -21.16
C ARG A 20 2.90 -0.69 -21.52
N ASP A 21 3.55 0.36 -21.01
CA ASP A 21 4.96 0.61 -21.28
C ASP A 21 5.87 -0.46 -20.68
N VAL A 22 5.58 -0.93 -19.46
CA VAL A 22 6.34 -2.02 -18.84
C VAL A 22 6.12 -3.32 -19.61
N LEU A 23 4.88 -3.66 -19.95
CA LEU A 23 4.59 -4.86 -20.75
C LEU A 23 5.32 -4.81 -22.09
N ARG A 24 5.28 -3.65 -22.78
CA ARG A 24 5.98 -3.43 -24.04
C ARG A 24 7.49 -3.62 -23.88
N ALA A 25 8.11 -2.97 -22.89
CA ALA A 25 9.54 -3.10 -22.61
C ALA A 25 9.94 -4.55 -22.31
N THR A 26 9.13 -5.28 -21.53
CA THR A 26 9.40 -6.69 -21.26
C THR A 26 9.24 -7.57 -22.48
N THR A 27 8.32 -7.25 -23.40
CA THR A 27 8.11 -8.05 -24.62
C THR A 27 9.12 -7.74 -25.73
N GLU A 28 9.53 -6.48 -25.89
CA GLU A 28 10.53 -6.08 -26.89
C GLU A 28 11.91 -6.63 -26.55
N ASP A 29 12.24 -6.71 -25.26
CA ASP A 29 13.51 -7.25 -24.77
C ASP A 29 13.46 -8.77 -24.50
N ALA A 30 12.29 -9.43 -24.59
CA ALA A 30 12.18 -10.89 -24.46
C ALA A 30 12.66 -11.65 -25.71
N ILE A 31 13.14 -10.93 -26.73
CA ILE A 31 13.82 -11.55 -27.89
C ILE A 31 15.16 -12.10 -27.39
N PRO A 32 15.37 -13.43 -27.37
CA PRO A 32 16.59 -14.01 -26.85
C PRO A 32 17.81 -13.50 -27.63
N GLU A 33 18.87 -13.11 -26.91
CA GLU A 33 20.18 -12.79 -27.51
C GLU A 33 20.72 -13.94 -28.37
N SER A 34 20.25 -15.18 -28.16
CA SER A 34 20.61 -16.36 -28.95
C SER A 34 20.15 -16.32 -30.41
N LEU A 35 19.25 -15.40 -30.80
CA LEU A 35 18.93 -15.13 -32.22
C LEU A 35 19.98 -14.25 -32.90
N TRP A 36 20.89 -13.65 -32.12
CA TRP A 36 21.94 -12.76 -32.60
C TRP A 36 23.33 -13.42 -32.63
N GLU A 37 23.51 -14.60 -32.02
CA GLU A 37 24.79 -15.31 -31.93
C GLU A 37 25.14 -16.19 -33.16
N ASP A 38 24.24 -16.34 -34.13
CA ASP A 38 24.42 -17.31 -35.24
C ASP A 38 25.28 -16.84 -36.43
N GLU A 39 25.88 -15.64 -36.41
CA GLU A 39 26.69 -15.14 -37.54
C GLU A 39 28.19 -14.90 -37.28
N THR A 40 28.73 -15.17 -36.08
CA THR A 40 30.16 -14.83 -35.80
C THR A 40 31.05 -15.94 -35.24
N THR A 41 30.61 -17.20 -35.14
CA THR A 41 31.48 -18.31 -34.67
C THR A 41 31.71 -19.41 -35.72
N ALA A 42 31.86 -19.03 -36.98
CA ALA A 42 32.54 -19.87 -37.96
C ALA A 42 34.05 -19.58 -37.98
N TYR A 43 34.82 -20.05 -36.98
CA TYR A 43 36.22 -20.48 -37.16
C TYR A 43 36.86 -21.06 -35.87
N GLY A 44 37.09 -22.38 -35.87
CA GLY A 44 38.28 -23.02 -35.29
C GLY A 44 38.36 -23.27 -33.78
N GLY A 45 38.30 -24.55 -33.37
CA GLY A 45 38.78 -24.96 -32.04
C GLY A 45 38.45 -26.41 -31.67
N SER A 46 39.49 -27.25 -31.58
CA SER A 46 39.48 -28.70 -31.40
C SER A 46 38.70 -29.24 -30.18
N ARG A 47 37.98 -30.36 -30.37
CA ARG A 47 37.38 -31.20 -29.32
C ARG A 47 38.46 -32.03 -28.60
N SER A 48 38.43 -32.04 -27.26
CA SER A 48 39.01 -33.11 -26.45
C SER A 48 38.07 -33.45 -25.30
N GLU A 49 37.72 -34.73 -25.19
CA GLU A 49 36.76 -35.30 -24.25
C GLU A 49 37.39 -35.56 -22.87
N ALA A 50 36.67 -35.17 -21.81
CA ALA A 50 36.73 -35.77 -20.49
C ALA A 50 35.28 -35.87 -19.97
N PRO A 51 34.77 -37.04 -19.55
CA PRO A 51 33.45 -37.16 -18.96
C PRO A 51 33.58 -37.00 -17.44
N GLU A 52 33.80 -35.77 -16.99
CA GLU A 52 33.29 -35.37 -15.69
C GLU A 52 31.79 -35.12 -15.88
N GLU A 53 30.95 -35.51 -14.92
CA GLU A 53 29.54 -35.12 -14.86
C GLU A 53 29.45 -33.59 -14.93
N MET A 54 29.35 -33.09 -16.16
CA MET A 54 29.30 -31.68 -16.46
C MET A 54 27.94 -31.22 -15.96
N PRO A 55 27.87 -30.33 -14.95
CA PRO A 55 26.61 -29.75 -14.53
C PRO A 55 25.93 -29.18 -15.77
N ASP A 56 24.65 -29.51 -15.98
CA ASP A 56 23.94 -29.17 -17.21
C ASP A 56 23.98 -27.65 -17.43
N THR A 57 24.93 -27.23 -18.26
CA THR A 57 25.31 -25.82 -18.44
C THR A 57 24.16 -25.03 -19.04
N LEU A 58 23.26 -25.72 -19.74
CA LEU A 58 22.03 -25.16 -20.29
C LEU A 58 21.00 -24.89 -19.20
N LEU A 59 20.79 -25.82 -18.28
CA LEU A 59 19.85 -25.64 -17.17
C LEU A 59 20.32 -24.51 -16.25
N GLN A 60 21.61 -24.48 -15.91
CA GLN A 60 22.20 -23.39 -15.13
C GLN A 60 22.16 -22.03 -15.86
N ARG A 61 22.32 -22.03 -17.19
CA ARG A 61 22.19 -20.82 -18.02
C ARG A 61 20.74 -20.30 -18.00
N VAL A 62 19.75 -21.17 -18.18
CA VAL A 62 18.33 -20.81 -18.12
C VAL A 62 17.94 -20.29 -16.73
N GLU A 63 18.41 -20.92 -15.66
CA GLU A 63 18.18 -20.44 -14.29
C GLU A 63 18.78 -19.04 -14.06
N ARG A 64 19.98 -18.80 -14.60
CA ARG A 64 20.64 -17.50 -14.51
C ARG A 64 19.91 -16.43 -15.33
N GLU A 65 19.54 -16.71 -16.56
CA GLU A 65 18.81 -15.79 -17.44
C GLU A 65 17.42 -15.48 -16.85
N THR A 66 16.70 -16.49 -16.36
CA THR A 66 15.39 -16.27 -15.69
C THR A 66 15.52 -15.46 -14.40
N ALA A 67 16.59 -15.63 -13.62
CA ALA A 67 16.84 -14.82 -12.43
C ALA A 67 17.12 -13.35 -12.78
N LEU A 68 17.91 -13.11 -13.84
CA LEU A 68 18.20 -11.75 -14.33
C LEU A 68 16.93 -11.08 -14.87
N GLU A 69 16.13 -11.78 -15.66
CA GLU A 69 14.86 -11.27 -16.17
C GLU A 69 13.86 -10.97 -15.05
N ARG A 70 13.76 -11.85 -14.04
CA ARG A 70 12.96 -11.57 -12.83
C ARG A 70 13.44 -10.32 -12.11
N HIS A 71 14.75 -10.13 -11.97
CA HIS A 71 15.28 -8.94 -11.32
C HIS A 71 14.93 -7.67 -12.12
N ARG A 72 15.09 -7.72 -13.44
CA ARG A 72 14.79 -6.61 -14.35
C ARG A 72 13.31 -6.24 -14.35
N ILE A 73 12.41 -7.22 -14.43
CA ILE A 73 10.97 -7.03 -14.33
C ILE A 73 10.62 -6.39 -12.98
N ASN A 74 11.18 -6.89 -11.88
CA ASN A 74 10.95 -6.31 -10.55
C ASN A 74 11.39 -4.85 -10.47
N ASP A 75 12.52 -4.51 -11.09
CA ASP A 75 13.01 -3.12 -11.15
C ASP A 75 12.07 -2.21 -11.96
N LEU A 76 11.56 -2.68 -13.10
CA LEU A 76 10.57 -1.95 -13.90
C LEU A 76 9.27 -1.74 -13.11
N VAL A 77 8.78 -2.79 -12.44
CA VAL A 77 7.58 -2.71 -11.58
C VAL A 77 7.79 -1.70 -10.46
N ARG A 78 8.92 -1.78 -9.73
CA ARG A 78 9.21 -0.87 -8.61
C ARG A 78 9.36 0.59 -9.03
N ARG A 79 10.02 0.86 -10.16
CA ARG A 79 10.31 2.23 -10.60
C ARG A 79 9.15 2.89 -11.35
N ARG A 80 8.35 2.11 -12.09
CA ARG A 80 7.32 2.66 -12.98
C ARG A 80 5.89 2.37 -12.54
N ILE A 81 5.60 1.16 -12.04
CA ILE A 81 4.23 0.74 -11.71
C ILE A 81 3.89 1.11 -10.26
N ALA A 82 4.77 0.83 -9.31
CA ALA A 82 4.49 1.05 -7.88
C ALA A 82 4.16 2.52 -7.53
N PRO A 83 4.88 3.54 -8.05
CA PRO A 83 4.54 4.94 -7.77
C PRO A 83 3.18 5.34 -8.35
N GLN A 84 2.86 4.87 -9.56
CA GLN A 84 1.60 5.16 -10.23
C GLN A 84 0.41 4.47 -9.55
N HIS A 85 0.62 3.24 -9.07
CA HIS A 85 -0.35 2.52 -8.27
C HIS A 85 -0.66 3.28 -6.97
N ALA A 86 0.38 3.72 -6.25
CA ALA A 86 0.20 4.49 -5.02
C ALA A 86 -0.55 5.82 -5.26
N ALA A 87 -0.23 6.53 -6.35
CA ALA A 87 -0.91 7.76 -6.74
C ALA A 87 -2.40 7.53 -7.07
N LEU A 88 -2.71 6.46 -7.82
CA LEU A 88 -4.07 6.05 -8.12
C LEU A 88 -4.86 5.69 -6.86
N CYS A 89 -4.28 4.87 -5.95
CA CYS A 89 -4.92 4.53 -4.69
C CYS A 89 -5.23 5.78 -3.85
N ALA A 90 -4.29 6.73 -3.77
CA ALA A 90 -4.51 7.98 -3.05
C ALA A 90 -5.62 8.84 -3.69
N ALA A 91 -5.74 8.84 -5.01
CA ALA A 91 -6.81 9.54 -5.72
C ALA A 91 -8.18 8.89 -5.47
N ILE A 92 -8.27 7.56 -5.44
CA ILE A 92 -9.52 6.84 -5.16
C ILE A 92 -9.97 7.08 -3.71
N VAL A 93 -9.04 7.11 -2.74
CA VAL A 93 -9.38 7.45 -1.35
C VAL A 93 -9.97 8.86 -1.25
N LYS A 94 -9.40 9.84 -1.97
CA LYS A 94 -9.94 11.21 -2.01
C LYS A 94 -11.33 11.30 -2.63
N LEU A 95 -11.71 10.34 -3.47
CA LEU A 95 -13.07 10.23 -4.02
C LEU A 95 -14.08 9.60 -3.04
N GLY A 96 -13.62 9.12 -1.89
CA GLY A 96 -14.45 8.43 -0.91
C GLY A 96 -14.33 6.91 -0.93
N GLY A 97 -13.36 6.35 -1.67
CA GLY A 97 -13.03 4.93 -1.58
C GLY A 97 -12.37 4.59 -0.24
N GLY A 98 -12.66 3.40 0.29
CA GLY A 98 -12.03 2.89 1.51
C GLY A 98 -10.65 2.29 1.22
N GLN A 99 -9.82 2.20 2.25
CA GLN A 99 -8.63 1.34 2.26
C GLN A 99 -8.72 0.32 3.39
N ASP A 100 -8.38 -0.93 3.10
CA ASP A 100 -8.21 -1.96 4.15
C ASP A 100 -6.90 -1.78 4.92
N ALA A 101 -6.69 -2.59 5.96
CA ALA A 101 -5.49 -2.57 6.78
C ALA A 101 -4.20 -2.95 6.01
N ALA A 102 -4.32 -3.54 4.82
CA ALA A 102 -3.21 -3.88 3.94
C ALA A 102 -2.94 -2.78 2.89
N GLY A 103 -3.72 -1.69 2.87
CA GLY A 103 -3.60 -0.58 1.94
C GLY A 103 -4.26 -0.82 0.58
N ASN A 104 -5.07 -1.87 0.45
CA ASN A 104 -5.84 -2.11 -0.77
C ASN A 104 -7.07 -1.22 -0.79
N VAL A 105 -7.41 -0.71 -1.97
CA VAL A 105 -8.65 0.04 -2.16
C VAL A 105 -9.82 -0.93 -2.13
N VAL A 106 -10.78 -0.68 -1.25
CA VAL A 106 -11.99 -1.50 -1.10
C VAL A 106 -13.21 -0.64 -1.34
N ASP A 107 -14.14 -1.16 -2.13
CA ASP A 107 -15.47 -0.58 -2.27
C ASP A 107 -16.32 -1.05 -1.09
N MET A 108 -16.61 -0.14 -0.17
CA MET A 108 -17.45 -0.40 0.99
C MET A 108 -18.90 -0.11 0.63
N PRO A 109 -19.82 -1.08 0.74
CA PRO A 109 -21.24 -0.82 0.51
C PRO A 109 -21.73 0.31 1.43
N ILE A 110 -22.43 1.28 0.86
CA ILE A 110 -22.94 2.46 1.60
C ILE A 110 -23.75 2.03 2.83
N ASP A 111 -24.60 1.01 2.69
CA ASP A 111 -25.41 0.47 3.80
C ASP A 111 -24.59 -0.06 4.98
N THR A 112 -23.36 -0.53 4.73
CA THR A 112 -22.43 -0.97 5.78
C THR A 112 -21.78 0.23 6.45
N LEU A 113 -21.36 1.22 5.65
CA LEU A 113 -20.79 2.47 6.15
C LEU A 113 -21.78 3.23 7.04
N ASP A 114 -23.04 3.34 6.62
CA ASP A 114 -24.09 4.00 7.40
C ASP A 114 -24.34 3.31 8.75
N ARG A 115 -24.27 1.97 8.77
CA ARG A 115 -24.39 1.19 10.01
C ARG A 115 -23.22 1.41 10.95
N GLU A 116 -22.00 1.44 10.43
CA GLU A 116 -20.80 1.73 11.22
C GLU A 116 -20.81 3.16 11.77
N ILE A 117 -21.19 4.14 10.95
CA ILE A 117 -21.34 5.54 11.39
C ILE A 117 -22.39 5.65 12.49
N ALA A 118 -23.55 4.98 12.33
CA ALA A 118 -24.59 4.99 13.35
C ALA A 118 -24.13 4.34 14.66
N ALA A 119 -23.38 3.24 14.59
CA ALA A 119 -22.81 2.58 15.77
C ALA A 119 -21.79 3.48 16.49
N ALA A 120 -20.86 4.09 15.74
CA ALA A 120 -19.88 5.02 16.29
C ALA A 120 -20.53 6.27 16.89
N ALA A 121 -21.59 6.79 16.27
CA ALA A 121 -22.35 7.92 16.81
C ALA A 121 -23.05 7.56 18.14
N ALA A 122 -23.60 6.36 18.25
CA ALA A 122 -24.21 5.88 19.49
C ALA A 122 -23.18 5.72 20.62
N GLU A 123 -22.02 5.12 20.33
CA GLU A 123 -20.91 4.99 21.30
C GLU A 123 -20.40 6.38 21.73
N SER A 124 -20.22 7.30 20.79
CA SER A 124 -19.79 8.67 21.08
C SER A 124 -20.80 9.40 21.97
N ALA A 125 -22.10 9.22 21.73
CA ALA A 125 -23.14 9.81 22.56
C ALA A 125 -23.15 9.23 23.98
N GLU A 126 -22.94 7.92 24.13
CA GLU A 126 -22.83 7.27 25.44
C GLU A 126 -21.63 7.77 26.22
N LEU A 127 -20.45 7.83 25.58
CA LEU A 127 -19.24 8.38 26.18
C LEU A 127 -19.42 9.87 26.56
N GLY A 128 -20.06 10.65 25.69
CA GLY A 128 -20.38 12.05 25.96
C GLY A 128 -21.28 12.22 27.18
N LYS A 129 -22.32 11.38 27.32
CA LYS A 129 -23.18 11.37 28.50
C LYS A 129 -22.39 11.02 29.76
N ARG A 130 -21.56 9.98 29.71
CA ARG A 130 -20.74 9.58 30.87
C ARG A 130 -19.77 10.66 31.30
N MET A 131 -19.20 11.39 30.34
CA MET A 131 -18.32 12.52 30.62
C MET A 131 -19.05 13.64 31.37
N VAL A 132 -20.27 13.99 30.97
CA VAL A 132 -21.09 15.01 31.67
C VAL A 132 -21.39 14.56 33.11
N GLU A 133 -21.81 13.31 33.30
CA GLU A 133 -22.08 12.76 34.64
C GLU A 133 -20.84 12.88 35.55
N LEU A 134 -19.65 12.56 35.04
CA LEU A 134 -18.40 12.68 35.81
C LEU A 134 -18.04 14.14 36.14
N TYR A 135 -18.34 15.09 35.25
CA TYR A 135 -18.14 16.51 35.54
C TYR A 135 -19.11 17.03 36.61
N ASP A 136 -20.37 16.58 36.58
CA ASP A 136 -21.36 16.92 37.60
C ASP A 136 -20.96 16.34 38.97
N GLU A 137 -20.55 15.07 39.01
CA GLU A 137 -20.01 14.42 40.22
C GLU A 137 -18.78 15.18 40.78
N ALA A 138 -17.89 15.64 39.90
CA ALA A 138 -16.73 16.43 40.29
C ALA A 138 -17.11 17.81 40.87
N ALA A 139 -18.11 18.48 40.29
CA ALA A 139 -18.63 19.75 40.79
C ALA A 139 -19.29 19.59 42.17
N GLU A 140 -20.06 18.52 42.39
CA GLU A 140 -20.63 18.20 43.69
C GLU A 140 -19.56 17.87 44.74
N MET A 141 -18.48 17.19 44.36
CA MET A 141 -17.34 16.98 45.25
C MET A 141 -16.64 18.29 45.61
N ALA A 142 -16.43 19.18 44.64
CA ALA A 142 -15.79 20.47 44.87
C ALA A 142 -16.60 21.33 45.86
N THR A 143 -17.92 21.42 45.68
CA THR A 143 -18.81 22.17 46.60
C THR A 143 -18.85 21.57 48.01
N ARG A 144 -18.83 20.23 48.14
CA ARG A 144 -18.70 19.56 49.44
C ARG A 144 -17.38 19.85 50.13
N ILE A 145 -16.28 19.88 49.39
CA ILE A 145 -14.96 20.23 49.94
C ILE A 145 -14.96 21.69 50.39
N GLU A 146 -15.46 22.61 49.57
CA GLU A 146 -15.53 24.03 49.90
C GLU A 146 -16.35 24.28 51.18
N THR A 147 -17.53 23.69 51.28
CA THR A 147 -18.37 23.80 52.49
C THR A 147 -17.70 23.20 53.73
N ALA A 148 -17.04 22.04 53.60
CA ALA A 148 -16.27 21.44 54.69
C ALA A 148 -15.12 22.36 55.16
N VAL A 149 -14.35 22.92 54.23
CA VAL A 149 -13.26 23.87 54.54
C VAL A 149 -13.80 25.10 55.26
N MET A 150 -14.87 25.71 54.76
CA MET A 150 -15.46 26.91 55.36
C MET A 150 -16.09 26.65 56.74
N SER A 151 -16.56 25.42 57.00
CA SER A 151 -17.11 25.02 58.30
C SER A 151 -16.06 24.73 59.36
N THR A 152 -14.80 24.58 58.97
CA THR A 152 -13.70 24.28 59.90
C THR A 152 -13.18 25.59 60.49
N SER A 153 -13.60 25.94 61.71
CA SER A 153 -13.12 27.15 62.38
C SER A 153 -11.61 27.08 62.61
N VAL A 154 -10.87 28.05 62.08
CA VAL A 154 -9.43 28.22 62.36
C VAL A 154 -9.27 28.68 63.82
N PRO A 155 -8.47 27.99 64.65
CA PRO A 155 -8.24 28.43 66.03
C PRO A 155 -7.58 29.83 66.04
N PRO A 156 -8.01 30.73 66.94
CA PRO A 156 -7.38 32.05 67.05
C PRO A 156 -5.94 31.92 67.53
N LEU A 157 -5.04 32.70 66.90
CA LEU A 157 -3.62 32.86 67.25
C LEU A 157 -3.42 33.46 68.64
#